data_AF-K2EQY3-F1
#
_entry.id   AF-K2EQY3-F1
#
_cell.length_a   1.000
_cell.length_b   1.000
_cell.length_c   1.000
_cell.angle_alpha   90.00
_cell.angle_beta   90.00
_cell.angle_gamma   90.00
#
_symmetry.space_group_name_H-M   'P 1'
#
loop_
_entity.id
_entity.type
_entity.pdbx_description
1 polymer ?
#
loop_
_entity_poly.entity_id
_entity_poly.type
_entity_poly.pdbx_seq_one_letter_code
_entity_poly.pdbx_strand_id
1 'polypeptide(L)'
;MIGNPADPAIMNTGFFSAGYPFFKFTSAYIYDYTPDKKYEAPDQMIKRLGLHSQLANVSLIFVERLQLYGSFGGSKEILQEQPIYEMIFDTHTHYHFSYSLGGKVILFQWGQTYLGLDFNAFEIPSSHKSFFQYLNRLNLPLNTDEKQTLSLNEWQGSLGLASRFFFLTPYVGGIYLHSRLHADKTYHNQYPWGYFYGVTLSLTGRLHANFERRLRDESAYTFSGIMVF
;
A
#
# COMPACT_ATOMS: atom_id res chain seq x y z
N MET A 1 1.40 -1.14 -0.28
CA MET A 1 0.18 -1.93 -0.60
C MET A 1 0.59 -3.33 -0.99
N ILE A 2 0.08 -4.33 -0.28
CA ILE A 2 0.10 -5.71 -0.73
C ILE A 2 -1.30 -5.97 -1.31
N GLY A 3 -1.38 -6.80 -2.34
CA GLY A 3 -2.66 -7.33 -2.82
C GLY A 3 -2.61 -8.84 -2.79
N ASN A 4 -3.70 -9.50 -3.17
CA ASN A 4 -3.72 -10.96 -3.15
C ASN A 4 -2.54 -11.53 -3.97
N PRO A 5 -1.68 -12.38 -3.37
CA PRO A 5 -0.50 -12.93 -4.04
C PRO A 5 -0.86 -13.84 -5.22
N ALA A 6 -2.11 -14.28 -5.32
CA ALA A 6 -2.64 -15.11 -6.39
C ALA A 6 -3.44 -14.35 -7.45
N ASP A 7 -3.49 -13.01 -7.39
CA ASP A 7 -4.14 -12.15 -8.39
C ASP A 7 -3.92 -12.60 -9.84
N PRO A 8 -2.68 -12.94 -10.28
CA PRO A 8 -2.43 -13.34 -11.67
C PRO A 8 -3.24 -14.56 -12.13
N ALA A 9 -3.53 -15.52 -11.25
CA ALA A 9 -4.18 -16.80 -11.59
C ALA A 9 -5.66 -16.89 -11.19
N ILE A 10 -6.21 -15.86 -10.54
CA ILE A 10 -7.66 -15.78 -10.27
C ILE A 10 -8.38 -14.90 -11.30
N MET A 11 -7.66 -14.02 -12.00
CA MET A 11 -8.17 -13.12 -13.03
C MET A 11 -8.20 -13.80 -14.41
N ASN A 12 -9.00 -14.85 -14.52
CA ASN A 12 -8.95 -15.73 -15.70
C ASN A 12 -9.68 -15.15 -16.92
N THR A 13 -10.75 -14.37 -16.71
CA THR A 13 -11.59 -13.84 -17.80
C THR A 13 -11.60 -12.31 -17.84
N GLY A 14 -11.52 -11.75 -19.04
CA GLY A 14 -11.57 -10.29 -19.27
C GLY A 14 -12.94 -9.82 -19.76
N PHE A 15 -13.16 -8.50 -19.76
CA PHE A 15 -14.33 -7.89 -20.42
C PHE A 15 -14.33 -8.13 -21.93
N PHE A 16 -13.16 -8.15 -22.56
CA PHE A 16 -13.03 -8.29 -24.02
C PHE A 16 -12.45 -9.64 -24.47
N SER A 17 -12.08 -10.51 -23.52
CA SER A 17 -11.56 -11.84 -23.81
C SER A 17 -12.40 -12.92 -23.15
N ALA A 18 -12.95 -13.82 -23.98
CA ALA A 18 -13.68 -15.01 -23.55
C ALA A 18 -12.75 -16.24 -23.30
N GLY A 19 -11.47 -16.15 -23.66
CA GLY A 19 -10.49 -17.25 -23.56
C GLY A 19 -9.40 -17.00 -22.52
N TYR A 20 -8.32 -17.78 -22.60
CA TYR A 20 -7.08 -17.61 -21.82
C TYR A 20 -6.07 -16.78 -22.62
N PRO A 21 -6.14 -15.44 -22.60
CA PRO A 21 -5.22 -14.63 -23.37
C PRO A 21 -3.82 -14.68 -22.74
N PHE A 22 -2.80 -14.59 -23.58
CA PHE A 22 -1.41 -14.58 -23.14
C PHE A 22 -1.06 -13.33 -22.32
N PHE A 23 -1.72 -12.21 -22.64
CA PHE A 23 -1.59 -10.93 -21.94
C PHE A 23 -2.97 -10.46 -21.47
N LYS A 24 -3.04 -9.91 -20.26
CA LYS A 24 -4.26 -9.27 -19.73
C LYS A 24 -3.92 -7.92 -19.16
N PHE A 25 -4.82 -6.97 -19.37
CA PHE A 25 -4.72 -5.66 -18.79
C PHE A 25 -5.70 -5.55 -17.63
N THR A 26 -5.26 -4.99 -16.51
CA THR A 26 -6.17 -4.67 -15.41
C THR A 26 -6.05 -3.21 -15.02
N SER A 27 -7.17 -2.66 -14.58
CA SER A 27 -7.22 -1.36 -13.93
C SER A 27 -7.90 -1.52 -12.59
N ALA A 28 -7.39 -0.84 -11.57
CA ALA A 28 -7.93 -0.90 -10.23
C ALA A 28 -7.89 0.47 -9.56
N TYR A 29 -8.82 0.68 -8.63
CA TYR A 29 -8.74 1.78 -7.67
C TYR A 29 -8.39 1.19 -6.31
N ILE A 30 -7.40 1.77 -5.64
CA ILE A 30 -6.94 1.33 -4.33
C ILE A 30 -7.09 2.46 -3.33
N TYR A 31 -7.78 2.12 -2.25
CA TYR A 31 -7.90 2.92 -1.05
C TYR A 31 -7.08 2.22 0.04
N ASP A 32 -6.03 2.86 0.53
CA ASP A 32 -5.15 2.32 1.56
C ASP A 32 -5.08 3.27 2.75
N TYR A 33 -5.37 2.73 3.92
CA TYR A 33 -5.40 3.48 5.17
C TYR A 33 -4.51 2.79 6.20
N THR A 34 -3.38 3.41 6.50
CA THR A 34 -2.39 2.96 7.47
C THR A 34 -2.42 3.89 8.68
N PRO A 35 -3.23 3.60 9.72
CA PRO A 35 -3.34 4.45 10.91
C PRO A 35 -2.07 4.51 11.78
N ASP A 36 -1.31 3.43 11.87
CA ASP A 36 -0.17 3.34 12.80
C ASP A 36 1.02 2.66 12.13
N LYS A 37 1.97 3.48 11.68
CA LYS A 37 3.30 3.07 11.24
C LYS A 37 4.35 3.70 12.15
N LYS A 38 5.24 2.87 12.69
CA LYS A 38 6.21 3.30 13.72
C LYS A 38 7.57 3.53 13.10
N TYR A 39 8.13 4.70 13.37
CA TYR A 39 9.43 5.12 12.88
C TYR A 39 10.40 5.43 14.03
N GLU A 40 11.67 5.21 13.79
CA GLU A 40 12.75 5.47 14.73
C GLU A 40 13.87 6.25 14.02
N ALA A 41 14.37 7.30 14.69
CA ALA A 41 15.59 8.01 14.31
C ALA A 41 16.58 8.00 15.50
N PRO A 42 17.89 8.19 15.25
CA PRO A 42 18.94 8.03 16.26
C PRO A 42 18.73 8.81 17.57
N ASP A 43 18.01 9.93 17.54
CA ASP A 43 17.80 10.80 18.72
C ASP A 43 16.33 11.16 18.99
N GLN A 44 15.38 10.68 18.18
CA GLN A 44 13.97 11.05 18.29
C GLN A 44 13.09 9.91 17.76
N MET A 45 12.06 9.57 18.54
CA MET A 45 11.07 8.58 18.13
C MET A 45 9.81 9.29 17.60
N ILE A 46 9.63 9.33 16.29
CA ILE A 46 8.30 9.59 15.72
C ILE A 46 7.47 8.35 15.97
N LYS A 47 6.62 8.40 17.00
CA LYS A 47 5.93 7.20 17.46
C LYS A 47 4.89 6.68 16.46
N ARG A 48 4.20 7.56 15.72
CA ARG A 48 3.09 7.17 14.83
C ARG A 48 2.95 8.10 13.62
N LEU A 49 3.11 7.51 12.43
CA LEU A 49 2.73 8.10 11.16
C LEU A 49 1.48 7.38 10.64
N GLY A 50 0.43 8.16 10.39
CA GLY A 50 -0.72 7.75 9.61
C GLY A 50 -0.51 8.07 8.14
N LEU A 51 -0.86 7.14 7.24
CA LEU A 51 -0.83 7.34 5.80
C LEU A 51 -2.21 7.01 5.21
N HIS A 52 -2.68 7.87 4.33
CA HIS A 52 -3.93 7.67 3.59
C HIS A 52 -3.67 7.87 2.10
N SER A 53 -3.85 6.82 1.32
CA SER A 53 -3.51 6.80 -0.11
C SER A 53 -4.72 6.43 -0.97
N GLN A 54 -4.91 7.19 -2.03
CA GLN A 54 -5.91 6.96 -3.07
C GLN A 54 -5.18 6.82 -4.40
N LEU A 55 -5.00 5.59 -4.87
CA LEU A 55 -4.19 5.28 -6.04
C LEU A 55 -5.04 4.63 -7.14
N ALA A 56 -4.79 5.04 -8.37
CA ALA A 56 -5.11 4.23 -9.53
C ALA A 56 -3.98 3.21 -9.72
N ASN A 57 -4.34 1.96 -10.00
CA ASN A 57 -3.40 0.89 -10.28
C ASN A 57 -3.68 0.33 -11.68
N VAL A 58 -2.61 0.10 -12.41
CA VAL A 58 -2.64 -0.48 -13.75
C VAL A 58 -1.70 -1.66 -13.73
N SER A 59 -2.14 -2.79 -14.28
CA SER A 59 -1.30 -3.98 -14.35
C SER A 59 -1.40 -4.73 -15.66
N LEU A 60 -0.33 -5.46 -15.96
CA LEU A 60 -0.19 -6.34 -17.10
C LEU A 60 0.13 -7.75 -16.58
N ILE A 61 -0.75 -8.70 -16.86
CA ILE A 61 -0.59 -10.11 -16.47
C ILE A 61 -0.14 -10.92 -17.67
N PHE A 62 0.94 -11.68 -17.48
CA PHE A 62 1.55 -12.58 -18.44
C PHE A 62 1.29 -14.03 -18.02
N VAL A 63 0.61 -14.78 -18.89
CA VAL A 63 0.39 -16.23 -18.73
C VAL A 63 -0.15 -16.62 -17.35
N GLU A 64 -0.97 -15.75 -16.75
CA GLU A 64 -1.60 -15.97 -15.44
C GLU A 64 -0.61 -16.26 -14.29
N ARG A 65 0.68 -15.92 -14.46
CA ARG A 65 1.74 -16.28 -13.50
C ARG A 65 2.58 -15.11 -13.08
N LEU A 66 2.83 -14.17 -13.99
CA LEU A 66 3.61 -12.97 -13.73
C LEU A 66 2.69 -11.76 -13.93
N GLN A 67 2.65 -10.86 -12.97
CA GLN A 67 1.94 -9.59 -13.08
C GLN A 67 2.93 -8.48 -12.82
N LEU A 68 3.02 -7.51 -13.73
CA LEU A 68 3.73 -6.27 -13.51
C LEU A 68 2.69 -5.18 -13.28
N TYR A 69 2.89 -4.35 -12.27
CA TYR A 69 1.92 -3.33 -11.93
C TYR A 69 2.59 -2.01 -11.55
N GLY A 70 1.85 -0.93 -11.79
CA GLY A 70 2.19 0.40 -11.34
C GLY A 70 0.97 1.07 -10.74
N SER A 71 1.19 1.80 -9.66
CA SER A 71 0.15 2.59 -9.00
C SER A 71 0.57 4.06 -8.96
N PHE A 72 -0.38 4.97 -9.10
CA PHE A 72 -0.14 6.40 -9.00
C PHE A 72 -1.38 7.11 -8.48
N GLY A 73 -1.19 8.19 -7.73
CA GLY A 73 -2.30 8.93 -7.16
C GLY A 73 -1.87 9.87 -6.05
N GLY A 74 -2.80 10.12 -5.13
CA GLY A 74 -2.61 11.04 -4.02
C GLY A 74 -2.39 10.31 -2.70
N SER A 75 -1.39 10.72 -1.94
CA SER A 75 -1.21 10.30 -0.54
C SER A 75 -1.24 11.50 0.40
N LYS A 76 -1.75 11.27 1.60
CA LYS A 76 -1.81 12.22 2.71
C LYS A 76 -1.24 11.56 3.96
N GLU A 77 -0.31 12.23 4.61
CA GLU A 77 0.23 11.86 5.90
C GLU A 77 -0.44 12.62 7.04
N ILE A 78 -0.48 11.93 8.17
CA ILE A 78 -0.95 12.44 9.44
C ILE A 78 0.11 12.05 10.47
N LEU A 79 0.84 13.03 10.99
CA LEU A 79 1.73 12.80 12.12
C LEU A 79 0.94 13.07 13.39
N GLN A 80 0.92 12.10 14.30
CA GLN A 80 0.40 12.31 15.65
C GLN A 80 1.57 12.35 16.63
N GLU A 81 1.98 13.55 17.03
CA GLU A 81 2.99 13.72 18.07
C GLU A 81 2.36 13.62 19.46
N GLN A 82 3.13 13.09 20.42
CA GLN A 82 2.73 13.20 21.82
C GLN A 82 2.95 14.64 22.29
N PRO A 83 2.06 15.18 23.13
CA PRO A 83 2.15 16.57 23.55
C PRO A 83 3.49 16.84 24.25
N ILE A 84 4.27 17.76 23.69
CA ILE A 84 5.48 18.30 24.33
C ILE A 84 5.05 19.58 25.03
N TYR A 85 5.19 19.64 26.37
CA TYR A 85 4.76 20.78 27.20
C TYR A 85 3.30 21.19 26.97
N GLU A 86 2.38 20.22 27.02
CA GLU A 86 0.94 20.38 26.79
C GLU A 86 0.52 20.92 25.41
N MET A 87 1.46 21.23 24.49
CA MET A 87 1.11 21.59 23.12
C MET A 87 0.98 20.31 22.29
N ILE A 88 -0.24 20.03 21.82
CA ILE A 88 -0.50 19.00 20.81
C ILE A 88 -0.15 19.63 19.47
N PHE A 89 0.86 19.10 18.80
CA PHE A 89 1.16 19.41 17.41
C PHE A 89 0.61 18.27 16.57
N ASP A 90 -0.59 18.48 16.03
CA ASP A 90 -1.12 17.62 14.97
C ASP A 90 -0.59 18.16 13.64
N THR A 91 0.11 17.31 12.91
CA THR A 91 0.71 17.71 11.64
C THR A 91 -0.01 17.01 10.50
N HIS A 92 -0.62 17.81 9.64
CA HIS A 92 -1.29 17.31 8.44
C HIS A 92 -0.56 17.77 7.20
N THR A 93 -0.42 16.87 6.24
CA THR A 93 -0.02 17.23 4.87
C THR A 93 -1.25 17.35 3.98
N HIS A 94 -1.11 18.10 2.89
CA HIS A 94 -2.06 18.03 1.78
C HIS A 94 -1.78 16.80 0.93
N TYR A 95 -2.80 16.36 0.18
CA TYR A 95 -2.60 15.31 -0.82
C TYR A 95 -1.50 15.72 -1.79
N HIS A 96 -0.48 14.88 -1.89
CA HIS A 96 0.58 15.02 -2.87
C HIS A 96 0.71 13.75 -3.69
N PHE A 97 1.45 13.86 -4.79
CA PHE A 97 1.65 12.76 -5.70
C PHE A 97 2.47 11.65 -5.05
N SER A 98 2.02 10.41 -5.21
CA SER A 98 2.72 9.20 -4.79
C SER A 98 2.60 8.15 -5.89
N TYR A 99 3.61 7.32 -6.04
CA TYR A 99 3.62 6.26 -7.04
C TYR A 99 4.23 4.98 -6.50
N SER A 100 3.89 3.86 -7.14
CA SER A 100 4.41 2.55 -6.80
C SER A 100 4.66 1.75 -8.07
N LEU A 101 5.67 0.89 -8.03
CA LEU A 101 5.99 -0.05 -9.10
C LEU A 101 6.32 -1.41 -8.48
N GLY A 102 5.77 -2.47 -9.04
CA GLY A 102 5.93 -3.79 -8.46
C GLY A 102 5.65 -4.92 -9.43
N GLY A 103 5.84 -6.14 -8.93
CA GLY A 103 5.58 -7.36 -9.66
C GLY A 103 5.22 -8.53 -8.75
N LYS A 104 4.28 -9.35 -9.22
CA LYS A 104 3.85 -10.58 -8.56
C LYS A 104 4.20 -11.79 -9.42
N VAL A 105 4.64 -12.87 -8.78
CA VAL A 105 4.92 -14.15 -9.43
C VAL A 105 4.29 -15.29 -8.64
N ILE A 106 3.59 -16.18 -9.35
CA ILE A 106 3.11 -17.43 -8.78
C ILE A 106 4.22 -18.48 -8.85
N LEU A 107 4.74 -18.82 -7.67
CA LEU A 107 5.81 -19.80 -7.51
C LEU A 107 5.30 -21.22 -7.65
N PHE A 108 4.14 -21.50 -7.05
CA PHE A 108 3.58 -22.84 -7.02
C PHE A 108 2.05 -22.79 -7.04
N GLN A 109 1.44 -23.77 -7.70
CA GLN A 109 -0.01 -23.93 -7.77
C GLN A 109 -0.35 -25.40 -7.54
N TRP A 110 -1.26 -25.64 -6.61
CA TRP A 110 -1.80 -26.98 -6.33
C TRP A 110 -3.32 -26.91 -6.27
N GLY A 111 -3.95 -27.37 -7.35
CA GLY A 111 -5.40 -27.26 -7.51
C GLY A 111 -5.84 -25.79 -7.51
N GLN A 112 -6.65 -25.43 -6.51
CA GLN A 112 -7.16 -24.07 -6.28
C GLN A 112 -6.31 -23.26 -5.29
N THR A 113 -5.19 -23.82 -4.81
CA THR A 113 -4.25 -23.14 -3.90
C THR A 113 -3.03 -22.63 -4.66
N TYR A 114 -2.59 -21.43 -4.30
CA TYR A 114 -1.52 -20.69 -4.96
C TYR A 114 -0.54 -20.18 -3.90
N LEU A 115 0.75 -20.36 -4.17
CA LEU A 115 1.84 -19.71 -3.46
C LEU A 115 2.41 -18.64 -4.38
N GLY A 116 2.29 -17.39 -3.94
CA GLY A 116 2.74 -16.22 -4.70
C GLY A 116 3.75 -15.39 -3.93
N LEU A 117 4.59 -14.73 -4.69
CA LEU A 117 5.56 -13.77 -4.21
C LEU A 117 5.26 -12.40 -4.84
N ASP A 118 5.37 -11.32 -4.08
CA ASP A 118 5.10 -9.96 -4.53
C ASP A 118 6.18 -9.00 -4.05
N PHE A 119 6.68 -8.16 -4.95
CA PHE A 119 7.63 -7.09 -4.69
C PHE A 119 7.04 -5.75 -5.11
N ASN A 120 7.20 -4.72 -4.27
CA ASN A 120 6.76 -3.36 -4.60
C ASN A 120 7.72 -2.32 -4.03
N ALA A 121 7.99 -1.31 -4.84
CA ALA A 121 8.63 -0.07 -4.44
C ALA A 121 7.57 1.03 -4.43
N PHE A 122 7.44 1.75 -3.32
CA PHE A 122 6.52 2.87 -3.17
C PHE A 122 7.29 4.13 -2.81
N GLU A 123 6.97 5.23 -3.48
CA GLU A 123 7.66 6.49 -3.28
C GLU A 123 6.70 7.68 -3.24
N ILE A 124 7.00 8.58 -2.32
CA ILE A 124 6.46 9.91 -2.21
C ILE A 124 7.63 10.88 -2.43
N PRO A 125 7.72 11.49 -3.63
CA PRO A 125 8.79 12.44 -3.90
C PRO A 125 8.60 13.74 -3.11
N SER A 126 9.72 14.35 -2.72
CA SER A 126 9.70 15.69 -2.12
C SER A 126 9.15 16.69 -3.13
N SER A 127 8.18 17.51 -2.70
CA SER A 127 7.53 18.51 -3.54
C SER A 127 7.17 19.73 -2.71
N HIS A 128 7.02 20.88 -3.35
CA HIS A 128 6.57 22.14 -2.73
C HIS A 128 5.18 22.04 -2.06
N LYS A 129 4.42 20.98 -2.34
CA LYS A 129 3.14 20.65 -1.71
C LYS A 129 3.25 19.60 -0.59
N SER A 130 4.39 18.91 -0.49
CA SER A 130 4.69 17.92 0.53
C SER A 130 5.38 18.63 1.70
N PHE A 131 4.59 19.40 2.45
CA PHE A 131 5.07 20.07 3.65
C PHE A 131 4.15 19.84 4.83
N PHE A 132 4.76 19.86 6.01
CA PHE A 132 4.08 19.77 7.28
C PHE A 132 3.45 21.10 7.66
N GLN A 133 2.16 21.06 7.99
CA GLN A 133 1.47 22.19 8.61
C GLN A 133 1.28 21.92 10.10
N TYR A 134 1.95 22.72 10.93
CA TYR A 134 1.78 22.68 12.38
C TYR A 134 0.43 23.30 12.77
N LEU A 135 -0.39 22.56 13.48
CA LEU A 135 -1.64 23.06 14.04
C LEU A 135 -1.48 23.38 15.54
N ASN A 136 -2.14 24.44 16.00
CA ASN A 136 -2.26 24.74 17.43
C ASN A 136 -3.42 23.93 18.08
N ARG A 137 -3.61 24.05 19.41
CA ARG A 137 -4.70 23.37 20.16
C ARG A 137 -6.12 23.67 19.65
N LEU A 138 -6.30 24.72 18.85
CA LEU A 138 -7.59 25.12 18.25
C LEU A 138 -7.70 24.67 16.78
N ASN A 139 -6.80 23.81 16.30
CA ASN A 139 -6.69 23.39 14.90
C ASN A 139 -6.45 24.54 13.91
N LEU A 140 -5.89 25.65 14.38
CA LEU A 140 -5.51 26.77 13.52
C LEU A 140 -4.07 26.60 13.05
N PRO A 141 -3.78 26.92 11.77
CA PRO A 141 -2.44 26.75 11.23
C PRO A 141 -1.48 27.77 11.84
N LEU A 142 -0.37 27.27 12.37
CA LEU A 142 0.76 28.09 12.77
C LEU A 142 1.57 28.45 11.52
N ASN A 143 1.79 29.74 11.32
CA ASN A 143 2.58 30.23 10.20
C ASN A 143 4.06 30.11 10.58
N THR A 144 4.65 28.93 10.34
CA THR A 144 6.09 28.75 10.40
C THR A 144 6.70 29.15 9.07
N ASP A 145 7.66 30.07 9.08
CA ASP A 145 8.31 30.60 7.87
C ASP A 145 9.09 29.52 7.09
N GLU A 146 9.38 28.37 7.71
CA GLU A 146 10.06 27.23 7.10
C GLU A 146 9.08 26.10 6.77
N LYS A 147 8.90 25.83 5.46
CA LYS A 147 8.18 24.64 4.98
C LYS A 147 9.13 23.45 4.99
N GLN A 148 8.96 22.53 5.95
CA GLN A 148 9.72 21.29 5.98
C GLN A 148 9.22 20.36 4.88
N THR A 149 10.12 19.91 4.01
CA THR A 149 9.79 19.02 2.90
C THR A 149 9.81 17.57 3.34
N LEU A 150 8.81 16.78 2.92
CA LEU A 150 8.70 15.36 3.24
C LEU A 150 8.88 14.48 2.00
N SER A 151 9.67 13.41 2.14
CA SER A 151 9.72 12.31 1.19
C SER A 151 9.68 10.95 1.89
N LEU A 152 9.10 9.96 1.23
CA LEU A 152 8.98 8.60 1.73
C LEU A 152 9.43 7.63 0.65
N ASN A 153 10.27 6.67 1.02
CA ASN A 153 10.72 5.61 0.11
C ASN A 153 10.58 4.26 0.81
N GLU A 154 9.79 3.37 0.22
CA GLU A 154 9.49 2.06 0.78
C GLU A 154 9.75 0.94 -0.22
N TRP A 155 10.34 -0.13 0.29
CA TRP A 155 10.52 -1.39 -0.42
C TRP A 155 9.85 -2.48 0.38
N GLN A 156 9.00 -3.25 -0.27
CA GLN A 156 8.31 -4.37 0.34
C GLN A 156 8.49 -5.62 -0.51
N GLY A 157 8.73 -6.74 0.17
CA GLY A 157 8.69 -8.08 -0.39
C GLY A 157 7.74 -8.92 0.43
N SER A 158 6.91 -9.71 -0.21
CA SER A 158 5.93 -10.54 0.48
C SER A 158 5.79 -11.91 -0.15
N LEU A 159 5.46 -12.88 0.69
CA LEU A 159 5.18 -14.25 0.31
C LEU A 159 3.85 -14.64 0.94
N GLY A 160 2.93 -15.17 0.14
CA GLY A 160 1.62 -15.53 0.64
C GLY A 160 0.98 -16.71 -0.07
N LEU A 161 0.06 -17.33 0.65
CA LEU A 161 -0.77 -18.43 0.20
C LEU A 161 -2.20 -17.92 0.02
N ALA A 162 -2.81 -18.29 -1.09
CA ALA A 162 -4.21 -18.01 -1.37
C ALA A 162 -4.91 -19.29 -1.83
N SER A 163 -6.20 -19.42 -1.54
CA SER A 163 -6.99 -20.55 -2.05
C SER A 163 -8.34 -20.07 -2.55
N ARG A 164 -8.73 -20.52 -3.74
CA ARG A 164 -9.99 -20.14 -4.38
C ARG A 164 -11.12 -21.08 -3.95
N PHE A 165 -12.17 -20.50 -3.37
CA PHE A 165 -13.42 -21.13 -2.99
C PHE A 165 -14.59 -20.41 -3.65
N PHE A 166 -15.02 -20.89 -4.81
CA PHE A 166 -16.12 -20.30 -5.59
C PHE A 166 -15.85 -18.83 -5.99
N PHE A 167 -16.56 -17.85 -5.41
CA PHE A 167 -16.32 -16.42 -5.61
C PHE A 167 -15.40 -15.79 -4.54
N LEU A 168 -14.93 -16.55 -3.55
CA LEU A 168 -14.06 -16.07 -2.47
C LEU A 168 -12.66 -16.62 -2.64
N THR A 169 -11.66 -15.77 -2.47
CA THR A 169 -10.26 -16.18 -2.44
C THR A 169 -9.60 -15.61 -1.17
N PRO A 170 -9.75 -16.27 -0.01
CA PRO A 170 -8.98 -15.92 1.18
C PRO A 170 -7.48 -16.13 0.94
N TYR A 171 -6.68 -15.28 1.58
CA TYR A 171 -5.23 -15.36 1.52
C TYR A 171 -4.57 -14.88 2.81
N VAL A 172 -3.35 -15.35 3.04
CA VAL A 172 -2.51 -15.02 4.19
C VAL A 172 -1.04 -15.04 3.78
N GLY A 173 -0.22 -14.19 4.38
CA GLY A 173 1.20 -14.19 4.08
C GLY A 173 2.04 -13.38 5.05
N GLY A 174 3.35 -13.41 4.80
CA GLY A 174 4.36 -12.61 5.50
C GLY A 174 4.86 -11.48 4.60
N ILE A 175 5.12 -10.34 5.21
CA ILE A 175 5.74 -9.18 4.54
C ILE A 175 7.06 -8.85 5.22
N TYR A 176 8.04 -8.49 4.39
CA TYR A 176 9.21 -7.72 4.77
C TYR A 176 9.07 -6.31 4.20
N LEU A 177 9.21 -5.30 5.06
CA LEU A 177 9.06 -3.90 4.73
C LEU A 177 10.32 -3.16 5.16
N HIS A 178 10.91 -2.40 4.24
CA HIS A 178 11.99 -1.47 4.53
C HIS A 178 11.53 -0.08 4.11
N SER A 179 11.36 0.83 5.08
CA SER A 179 10.81 2.16 4.83
C SER A 179 11.73 3.26 5.38
N ARG A 180 11.89 4.31 4.59
CA ARG A 180 12.71 5.49 4.91
C ARG A 180 11.88 6.75 4.71
N LEU A 181 11.61 7.45 5.81
CA LEU A 181 10.98 8.75 5.82
C LEU A 181 12.05 9.83 5.95
N HIS A 182 12.09 10.80 5.04
CA HIS A 182 12.93 11.98 5.14
C HIS A 182 12.03 13.19 5.40
N ALA A 183 12.25 13.82 6.54
CA ALA A 183 11.76 15.16 6.84
C ALA A 183 13.00 16.01 7.18
N ASP A 184 13.13 16.44 8.44
CA ASP A 184 14.38 17.08 8.92
C ASP A 184 15.51 16.08 9.18
N LYS A 185 15.13 14.87 9.60
CA LYS A 185 16.01 13.73 9.83
C LYS A 185 15.51 12.54 9.01
N THR A 186 16.39 11.58 8.78
CA THR A 186 16.01 10.29 8.19
C THR A 186 15.51 9.37 9.30
N TYR A 187 14.30 8.85 9.13
CA TYR A 187 13.69 7.87 10.00
C TYR A 187 13.59 6.52 9.29
N HIS A 188 13.69 5.46 10.08
CA HIS A 188 13.56 4.08 9.62
C HIS A 188 12.39 3.39 10.30
N ASN A 189 11.76 2.44 9.63
CA ASN A 189 10.71 1.66 10.25
C ASN A 189 11.24 0.80 11.40
N GLN A 190 10.51 0.79 12.51
CA GLN A 190 10.92 0.06 13.73
C GLN A 190 10.91 -1.46 13.53
N TYR A 191 9.90 -1.97 12.82
CA TYR A 191 9.73 -3.39 12.55
C TYR A 191 9.81 -3.63 11.04
N PRO A 192 10.79 -4.42 10.56
CA PRO A 192 10.94 -4.68 9.14
C PRO A 192 10.08 -5.84 8.64
N TRP A 193 9.22 -6.41 9.49
CA TRP A 193 8.44 -7.59 9.14
C TRP A 193 7.06 -7.58 9.78
N GLY A 194 6.11 -8.15 9.04
CA GLY A 194 4.72 -8.24 9.43
C GLY A 194 4.03 -9.42 8.78
N TYR A 195 2.72 -9.47 8.95
CA TYR A 195 1.87 -10.46 8.32
C TYR A 195 0.58 -9.81 7.86
N PHE A 196 -0.01 -10.40 6.84
CA PHE A 196 -1.21 -9.90 6.22
C PHE A 196 -2.19 -11.04 5.98
N TYR A 197 -3.46 -10.69 6.01
CA TYR A 197 -4.53 -11.58 5.57
C TYR A 197 -5.62 -10.77 4.91
N GLY A 198 -6.32 -11.42 4.00
CA GLY A 198 -7.36 -10.75 3.25
C GLY A 198 -8.24 -11.73 2.51
N VAL A 199 -9.17 -11.15 1.77
CA VAL A 199 -10.08 -11.89 0.91
C VAL A 199 -10.34 -11.11 -0.36
N THR A 200 -10.26 -11.82 -1.48
CA THR A 200 -10.71 -11.31 -2.77
C THR A 200 -12.06 -11.90 -3.12
N LEU A 201 -13.01 -11.05 -3.45
CA LEU A 201 -14.33 -11.39 -3.97
C LEU A 201 -14.32 -11.27 -5.49
N SER A 202 -14.46 -12.40 -6.19
CA SER A 202 -14.56 -12.49 -7.65
C SER A 202 -16.04 -12.56 -8.06
N LEU A 203 -16.64 -11.43 -8.41
CA LEU A 203 -18.08 -11.36 -8.70
C LEU A 203 -18.46 -12.03 -10.03
N THR A 204 -17.72 -11.70 -11.09
CA THR A 204 -18.03 -12.13 -12.47
C THR A 204 -16.80 -12.66 -13.21
N GLY A 205 -15.69 -12.89 -12.50
CA GLY A 205 -14.37 -13.17 -13.07
C GLY A 205 -13.68 -11.94 -13.69
N ARG A 206 -14.46 -10.89 -14.02
CA ARG A 206 -14.00 -9.61 -14.60
C ARG A 206 -13.88 -8.49 -13.57
N LEU A 207 -14.72 -8.56 -12.54
CA LEU A 207 -14.75 -7.63 -11.42
C LEU A 207 -14.33 -8.34 -10.15
N HIS A 208 -13.35 -7.76 -9.47
CA HIS A 208 -12.85 -8.26 -8.20
C HIS A 208 -12.84 -7.14 -7.17
N ALA A 209 -13.17 -7.47 -5.93
CA ALA A 209 -13.00 -6.57 -4.79
C ALA A 209 -12.04 -7.23 -3.79
N ASN A 210 -11.01 -6.52 -3.37
CA ASN A 210 -10.02 -7.01 -2.42
C ASN A 210 -10.15 -6.28 -1.10
N PHE A 211 -10.12 -7.03 -0.01
CA PHE A 211 -10.04 -6.51 1.35
C PHE A 211 -8.83 -7.11 2.03
N GLU A 212 -7.96 -6.26 2.53
CA GLU A 212 -6.73 -6.68 3.21
C GLU A 212 -6.55 -5.99 4.54
N ARG A 213 -5.98 -6.73 5.49
CA ARG A 213 -5.45 -6.19 6.73
C ARG A 213 -3.99 -6.58 6.90
N ARG A 214 -3.16 -5.60 7.26
CA ARG A 214 -1.74 -5.76 7.59
C ARG A 214 -1.52 -5.47 9.08
N LEU A 215 -0.61 -6.22 9.69
CA LEU A 215 -0.35 -6.19 11.12
C LEU A 215 1.15 -6.35 11.42
N ARG A 216 1.55 -5.77 12.55
CA ARG A 216 2.87 -5.81 13.21
C ARG A 216 3.90 -4.82 12.67
N ASP A 217 4.18 -4.83 11.38
CA ASP A 217 5.03 -3.81 10.74
C ASP A 217 4.30 -2.47 10.67
N GLU A 218 3.05 -2.53 10.24
CA GLU A 218 2.09 -1.44 10.23
C GLU A 218 0.69 -2.00 10.51
N SER A 219 -0.17 -1.17 11.11
CA SER A 219 -1.61 -1.47 11.11
C SER A 219 -2.19 -0.77 9.90
N ALA A 220 -2.61 -1.53 8.88
CA ALA A 220 -3.18 -0.97 7.65
C ALA A 220 -4.40 -1.76 7.16
N TYR A 221 -5.29 -1.04 6.50
CA TYR A 221 -6.48 -1.55 5.84
C TYR A 221 -6.48 -1.12 4.38
N THR A 222 -6.56 -2.10 3.48
CA THR A 222 -6.57 -1.82 2.05
C THR A 222 -7.85 -2.37 1.44
N PHE A 223 -8.51 -1.51 0.66
CA PHE A 223 -9.63 -1.89 -0.19
C PHE A 223 -9.25 -1.60 -1.64
N SER A 224 -9.48 -2.56 -2.54
CA SER A 224 -9.35 -2.30 -3.96
C SER A 224 -10.49 -2.87 -4.78
N GLY A 225 -10.90 -2.12 -5.81
CA GLY A 225 -11.82 -2.58 -6.85
C GLY A 225 -11.04 -2.75 -8.15
N ILE A 226 -11.07 -3.95 -8.71
CA ILE A 226 -10.24 -4.36 -9.86
C ILE A 226 -11.14 -4.75 -11.03
N MET A 227 -10.81 -4.26 -12.21
CA MET A 227 -11.43 -4.60 -13.49
C MET A 227 -10.40 -5.26 -14.40
N VAL A 228 -10.79 -6.36 -15.06
CA VAL A 228 -9.94 -7.15 -15.96
C VAL A 228 -10.44 -7.00 -17.40
N PHE A 229 -9.57 -6.59 -18.32
CA PHE A 229 -9.89 -6.33 -19.71
C PHE A 229 -9.35 -7.42 -20.64
#